data_AF-A0ABD2L5H6-F1
#
_entry.id   AF-A0ABD2L5H6-F1
#
_cell.length_a   1.000
_cell.length_b   1.000
_cell.length_c   1.000
_cell.angle_alpha   90.00
_cell.angle_beta   90.00
_cell.angle_gamma   90.00
#
_symmetry.space_group_name_H-M   'P 1'
#
loop_
_entity.id
_entity.type
_entity.pdbx_description
1 polymer ?
#
loop_
_entity_poly.entity_id
_entity_poly.type
_entity_poly.pdbx_seq_one_letter_code
_entity_poly.pdbx_strand_id
1 'polypeptide(L)'
;MDTVKALAQVKINVLLIAWNESNAKTALKRAQIEVKPSFNFNLFASVFLVLCVASLVLCEHKRAAAAEACNHPKSVGTGNLVLKRWWWDGRHCKQFTYKGQGGNTNNFPSKKLCDQVCKVKLRGICPIEKGTKGGRGTV
;
A
#
# COMPACT_ATOMS: atom_id res chain seq x y z
N MET A 1 -36.36 4.65 64.50
CA MET A 1 -36.66 5.48 65.67
C MET A 1 -35.33 5.99 66.18
N ASP A 2 -34.93 7.16 65.72
CA ASP A 2 -35.29 8.45 66.34
C ASP A 2 -34.13 8.82 67.27
N THR A 3 -33.55 10.01 67.29
CA THR A 3 -33.89 11.30 66.66
C THR A 3 -32.74 12.25 67.05
N VAL A 4 -32.54 13.29 66.24
CA VAL A 4 -31.91 14.60 66.58
C VAL A 4 -30.43 14.59 67.04
N LYS A 5 -29.44 14.94 66.21
CA LYS A 5 -29.08 16.29 65.70
C LYS A 5 -29.28 17.43 66.70
N ALA A 6 -28.18 17.88 67.32
CA ALA A 6 -27.89 19.24 67.81
C ALA A 6 -26.72 19.12 68.80
N LEU A 7 -25.63 19.88 68.85
CA LEU A 7 -25.14 21.12 68.25
C LEU A 7 -23.62 21.10 68.56
N ALA A 8 -22.73 21.25 67.59
CA ALA A 8 -21.99 22.48 67.28
C ALA A 8 -20.48 22.16 67.41
N GLN A 9 -19.67 22.04 66.36
CA GLN A 9 -19.24 23.00 65.33
C GLN A 9 -17.79 23.44 65.62
N VAL A 10 -16.98 23.38 64.56
CA VAL A 10 -15.64 23.94 64.35
C VAL A 10 -14.45 23.30 65.09
N LYS A 11 -13.77 22.38 64.41
CA LYS A 11 -12.41 22.66 63.91
C LYS A 11 -12.03 21.64 62.84
N ILE A 12 -11.98 22.19 61.63
CA ILE A 12 -11.61 21.60 60.36
C ILE A 12 -10.13 21.20 60.42
N ASN A 13 -9.82 19.93 60.12
CA ASN A 13 -8.97 19.63 58.97
C ASN A 13 -9.28 18.23 58.43
N VAL A 14 -9.97 18.29 57.30
CA VAL A 14 -10.70 17.25 56.60
C VAL A 14 -9.71 16.44 55.75
N LEU A 15 -9.27 15.30 56.27
CA LEU A 15 -9.14 14.11 55.43
C LEU A 15 -10.52 13.48 55.38
N LEU A 16 -11.12 13.50 54.19
CA LEU A 16 -12.40 12.90 53.86
C LEU A 16 -13.60 13.68 54.44
N ILE A 17 -14.27 14.44 53.58
CA ILE A 17 -15.61 14.16 53.04
C ILE A 17 -15.99 15.40 52.20
N ALA A 18 -16.07 15.23 50.89
CA ALA A 18 -17.07 15.91 50.06
C ALA A 18 -17.11 15.22 48.70
N TRP A 19 -17.69 14.03 48.69
CA TRP A 19 -18.42 13.58 47.51
C TRP A 19 -19.55 14.61 47.30
N ASN A 20 -19.40 15.46 46.29
CA ASN A 20 -20.48 16.31 45.79
C ASN A 20 -21.08 15.63 44.57
N GLU A 21 -22.37 15.38 44.69
CA GLU A 21 -23.23 14.66 43.77
C GLU A 21 -23.78 15.63 42.72
N SER A 22 -23.75 15.18 41.48
CA SER A 22 -24.57 15.66 40.36
C SER A 22 -24.16 16.95 39.61
N ASN A 23 -24.01 16.75 38.29
CA ASN A 23 -24.31 17.69 37.22
C ASN A 23 -23.20 18.63 36.74
N ALA A 24 -22.28 18.11 35.92
CA ALA A 24 -22.21 18.47 34.49
C ALA A 24 -20.91 17.99 33.82
N LYS A 25 -20.91 16.73 33.38
CA LYS A 25 -20.37 16.25 32.08
C LYS A 25 -20.60 14.74 32.00
N THR A 26 -21.84 14.41 31.64
CA THR A 26 -22.16 13.49 30.53
C THR A 26 -21.32 12.20 30.51
N ALA A 27 -21.83 11.10 31.08
CA ALA A 27 -22.47 10.03 30.30
C ALA A 27 -21.59 9.60 29.10
N LEU A 28 -20.99 8.42 29.10
CA LEU A 28 -21.71 7.21 28.75
C LEU A 28 -20.97 5.92 29.19
N LYS A 29 -21.53 5.30 30.23
CA LYS A 29 -21.77 3.85 30.44
C LYS A 29 -20.67 2.80 30.16
N ARG A 30 -20.40 2.05 31.24
CA ARG A 30 -20.28 0.58 31.32
C ARG A 30 -20.70 -0.18 30.05
N ALA A 31 -19.79 -1.02 29.55
CA ALA A 31 -20.05 -2.39 29.09
C ALA A 31 -18.66 -3.04 28.97
N GLN A 32 -18.32 -4.11 29.69
CA GLN A 32 -18.47 -5.44 29.11
C GLN A 32 -18.26 -5.40 27.59
N ILE A 33 -17.03 -5.16 27.13
CA ILE A 33 -16.65 -5.66 25.81
C ILE A 33 -16.51 -7.17 25.99
N GLU A 34 -17.67 -7.83 26.00
CA GLU A 34 -17.79 -9.16 25.46
C GLU A 34 -17.22 -9.04 24.03
N VAL A 35 -15.97 -9.45 23.83
CA VAL A 35 -15.47 -9.76 22.49
C VAL A 35 -16.38 -10.86 21.99
N LYS A 36 -17.48 -10.49 21.32
CA LYS A 36 -18.37 -11.45 20.68
C LYS A 36 -17.50 -12.29 19.74
N PRO A 37 -17.31 -13.59 19.99
CA PRO A 37 -16.68 -14.46 19.02
C PRO A 37 -17.77 -14.80 18.00
N SER A 38 -18.21 -13.80 17.25
CA SER A 38 -18.88 -14.02 15.97
C SER A 38 -17.94 -13.53 14.88
N PHE A 39 -16.67 -13.94 14.98
CA PHE A 39 -15.73 -13.83 13.88
C PHE A 39 -16.17 -14.90 12.89
N ASN A 40 -16.90 -14.50 11.85
CA ASN A 40 -17.36 -15.42 10.84
C ASN A 40 -16.12 -15.91 10.07
N PHE A 41 -15.61 -17.08 10.46
CA PHE A 41 -14.37 -17.68 9.93
C PHE A 41 -14.41 -17.81 8.40
N ASN A 42 -15.61 -17.94 7.84
CA ASN A 42 -15.87 -18.00 6.40
C ASN A 42 -15.57 -16.67 5.69
N LEU A 43 -15.74 -15.52 6.37
CA LEU A 43 -15.41 -14.20 5.81
C LEU A 43 -13.90 -13.98 5.72
N PHE A 44 -13.13 -14.52 6.67
CA PHE A 44 -11.66 -14.42 6.62
C PHE A 44 -11.06 -15.36 5.59
N ALA A 45 -11.53 -16.61 5.53
CA ALA A 45 -11.09 -17.57 4.52
C ALA A 45 -11.33 -17.06 3.08
N SER A 46 -12.48 -16.41 2.84
CA SER A 46 -12.81 -15.81 1.54
C SER A 46 -11.96 -14.59 1.19
N VAL A 47 -11.68 -13.69 2.15
CA VAL A 47 -10.79 -12.55 1.90
C VAL A 47 -9.35 -12.99 1.61
N PHE A 48 -8.81 -13.95 2.37
CA PHE A 48 -7.48 -14.51 2.11
C PHE A 48 -7.40 -15.22 0.76
N LEU A 49 -8.43 -15.97 0.40
CA LEU A 49 -8.53 -16.62 -0.91
C LEU A 49 -8.55 -15.59 -2.04
N VAL A 50 -9.33 -14.52 -1.92
CA VAL A 50 -9.40 -13.44 -2.91
C VAL A 50 -8.06 -12.72 -3.06
N LEU A 51 -7.36 -12.42 -1.97
CA LEU A 51 -6.02 -11.80 -2.01
C LEU A 51 -4.97 -12.73 -2.65
N CYS A 52 -5.04 -14.02 -2.35
CA CYS A 52 -4.17 -15.04 -2.94
C CYS A 52 -4.40 -15.15 -4.45
N VAL A 53 -5.66 -15.29 -4.87
CA VAL A 53 -6.06 -15.36 -6.28
C VAL A 53 -5.69 -14.07 -7.02
N ALA A 54 -5.91 -12.90 -6.43
CA ALA A 54 -5.51 -11.61 -7.03
C ALA A 54 -3.99 -11.53 -7.24
N SER A 55 -3.20 -11.99 -6.27
CA SER A 55 -1.73 -12.01 -6.37
C SER A 55 -1.23 -12.92 -7.51
N LEU A 56 -1.86 -14.09 -7.66
CA LEU A 56 -1.57 -15.04 -8.75
C LEU A 56 -1.96 -14.45 -10.12
N VAL A 57 -3.16 -13.87 -10.25
CA VAL A 57 -3.65 -13.26 -11.49
C VAL A 57 -2.77 -12.05 -11.90
N LEU A 58 -2.35 -11.22 -10.94
CA LEU A 58 -1.43 -10.10 -11.20
C LEU A 58 -0.07 -10.59 -11.69
N CYS A 59 0.40 -11.75 -11.22
CA CYS A 59 1.66 -12.33 -11.68
C CYS A 59 1.59 -12.73 -13.14
N GLU A 60 0.50 -13.38 -13.56
CA GLU A 60 0.29 -13.79 -14.95
C GLU A 60 0.19 -12.60 -15.89
N HIS A 61 -0.53 -11.55 -15.52
CA HIS A 61 -0.58 -10.32 -16.32
C HIS A 61 0.77 -9.62 -16.43
N LYS A 62 1.58 -9.61 -15.36
CA LYS A 62 2.94 -9.05 -15.42
C LYS A 62 3.88 -9.86 -16.30
N ARG A 63 3.74 -11.19 -16.30
CA ARG A 63 4.49 -12.06 -17.20
C ARG A 63 4.14 -11.80 -18.66
N ALA A 64 2.86 -11.73 -18.98
CA ALA A 64 2.40 -11.44 -20.33
C ALA A 64 2.89 -10.08 -20.82
N ALA A 65 2.80 -9.05 -19.97
CA ALA A 65 3.30 -7.71 -20.30
C ALA A 65 4.82 -7.68 -20.52
N ALA A 66 5.59 -8.41 -19.72
CA ALA A 66 7.04 -8.53 -19.90
C ALA A 66 7.39 -9.30 -21.17
N ALA A 67 6.68 -10.40 -21.46
CA ALA A 67 6.87 -11.17 -22.69
C ALA A 67 6.60 -10.31 -23.93
N GLU A 68 5.51 -9.56 -23.93
CA GLU A 68 5.19 -8.60 -25.00
C GLU A 68 6.30 -7.55 -25.14
N ALA A 69 6.72 -6.93 -24.03
CA ALA A 69 7.74 -5.89 -24.07
C ALA A 69 9.12 -6.38 -24.50
N CYS A 70 9.47 -7.65 -24.29
CA CYS A 70 10.81 -8.15 -24.56
C CYS A 70 10.92 -8.96 -25.87
N ASN A 71 9.82 -9.45 -26.42
CA ASN A 71 9.85 -10.29 -27.63
C ASN A 71 9.59 -9.53 -28.93
N HIS A 72 9.14 -8.28 -28.84
CA HIS A 72 8.93 -7.44 -30.02
C HIS A 72 10.22 -6.82 -30.57
N PRO A 73 10.32 -6.54 -31.88
CA PRO A 73 11.42 -5.76 -32.43
C PRO A 73 11.35 -4.30 -31.95
N LYS A 74 12.45 -3.54 -32.04
CA LYS A 74 12.37 -2.08 -31.85
C LYS A 74 11.35 -1.46 -32.81
N SER A 75 10.53 -0.55 -32.32
CA SER A 75 9.65 0.25 -33.16
C SER A 75 9.91 1.73 -32.97
N VAL A 76 10.46 2.36 -34.02
CA VAL A 76 10.79 3.79 -34.06
C VAL A 76 9.53 4.66 -33.97
N GLY A 77 8.38 4.13 -34.41
CA GLY A 77 7.13 4.87 -34.47
C GLY A 77 7.14 5.98 -35.52
N THR A 78 6.19 6.90 -35.38
CA THR A 78 5.96 8.06 -36.25
C THR A 78 6.05 9.36 -35.46
N GLY A 79 6.08 10.49 -36.18
CA GLY A 79 6.22 11.83 -35.61
C GLY A 79 7.63 12.42 -35.80
N ASN A 80 7.85 13.57 -35.14
CA ASN A 80 9.02 14.41 -35.35
C ASN A 80 9.88 14.57 -34.09
N LEU A 81 9.60 13.81 -33.02
CA LEU A 81 10.40 13.88 -31.80
C LEU A 81 11.67 13.03 -31.94
N VAL A 82 12.71 13.41 -31.19
CA VAL A 82 13.97 12.66 -31.12
C VAL A 82 14.15 12.20 -29.68
N LEU A 83 13.44 11.14 -29.29
CA LEU A 83 13.46 10.63 -27.93
C LEU A 83 14.43 9.45 -27.81
N LYS A 84 15.45 9.59 -26.96
CA LYS A 84 16.36 8.48 -26.61
C LYS A 84 15.62 7.48 -25.73
N ARG A 85 15.47 6.25 -26.23
CA ARG A 85 14.79 5.13 -25.55
C ARG A 85 15.66 3.89 -25.61
N TRP A 86 15.29 2.88 -24.83
CA TRP A 86 15.98 1.61 -24.74
C TRP A 86 15.05 0.49 -25.21
N TRP A 87 15.58 -0.48 -25.93
CA TRP A 87 14.85 -1.68 -26.35
C TRP A 87 15.71 -2.91 -26.12
N TRP A 88 15.08 -4.06 -25.94
CA TRP A 88 15.71 -5.36 -25.76
C TRP A 88 15.92 -6.05 -27.11
N ASP A 89 17.16 -6.40 -27.44
CA ASP A 89 17.50 -7.09 -28.70
C ASP A 89 17.47 -8.62 -28.62
N GLY A 90 16.93 -9.18 -27.53
CA GLY A 90 17.00 -10.61 -27.21
C GLY A 90 18.13 -10.96 -26.25
N ARG A 91 19.15 -10.10 -26.11
CA ARG A 91 20.33 -10.37 -25.26
C ARG A 91 20.79 -9.17 -24.43
N HIS A 92 20.62 -7.96 -24.93
CA HIS A 92 21.09 -6.72 -24.34
C HIS A 92 20.08 -5.58 -24.59
N CYS A 93 19.99 -4.68 -23.61
CA CYS A 93 19.29 -3.42 -23.79
C CYS A 93 20.15 -2.45 -24.61
N LYS A 94 19.62 -2.01 -25.75
CA LYS A 94 20.26 -1.08 -26.68
C LYS A 94 19.47 0.22 -26.77
N GLN A 95 20.16 1.33 -26.98
CA GLN A 95 19.51 2.62 -27.18
C GLN A 95 19.00 2.74 -28.63
N PHE A 96 17.86 3.41 -28.82
CA PHE A 96 17.32 3.78 -30.12
C PHE A 96 16.58 5.13 -30.03
N THR A 97 16.32 5.73 -31.20
CA THR A 97 15.53 6.96 -31.31
C THR A 97 14.08 6.62 -31.59
N TYR A 98 13.18 7.09 -30.73
CA TYR A 98 11.74 6.97 -30.87
C TYR A 98 11.13 8.31 -31.28
N LYS A 99 10.21 8.28 -32.25
CA LYS A 99 9.64 9.47 -32.89
C LYS A 99 8.48 10.13 -32.15
N GLY A 100 8.02 9.50 -31.05
CA GLY A 100 7.03 10.08 -30.14
C GLY A 100 5.65 9.43 -30.22
N GLN A 101 5.25 8.95 -31.40
CA GLN A 101 3.94 8.33 -31.60
C GLN A 101 4.06 6.90 -32.16
N GLY A 102 3.05 6.07 -31.88
CA GLY A 102 3.05 4.67 -32.27
C GLY A 102 4.10 3.85 -31.53
N GLY A 103 4.61 2.82 -32.17
CA GLY A 103 5.59 1.93 -31.54
C GLY A 103 4.95 0.74 -30.82
N ASN A 104 5.79 -0.01 -30.10
CA ASN A 104 5.37 -1.14 -29.28
C ASN A 104 5.95 -1.00 -27.86
N THR A 105 5.65 -1.98 -27.01
CA THR A 105 6.03 -2.00 -25.59
C THR A 105 7.52 -2.27 -25.36
N ASN A 106 8.29 -2.67 -26.38
CA ASN A 106 9.75 -2.76 -26.31
C ASN A 106 10.41 -1.38 -26.42
N ASN A 107 10.02 -0.48 -25.51
CA ASN A 107 10.40 0.92 -25.48
C ASN A 107 10.47 1.42 -24.03
N PHE A 108 11.68 1.49 -23.49
CA PHE A 108 11.93 1.83 -22.10
C PHE A 108 12.62 3.21 -21.98
N PRO A 109 12.28 4.02 -20.98
CA PRO A 109 12.95 5.29 -20.71
C PRO A 109 14.39 5.16 -20.23
N SER A 110 14.80 4.00 -19.70
CA SER A 110 16.16 3.79 -19.18
C SER A 110 16.67 2.37 -19.40
N LYS A 111 18.00 2.23 -19.48
CA LYS A 111 18.67 0.93 -19.57
C LYS A 111 18.34 0.03 -18.38
N LYS A 112 18.31 0.61 -17.16
CA LYS A 112 17.99 -0.11 -15.92
C LYS A 112 16.61 -0.75 -16.00
N LEU A 113 15.60 0.00 -16.46
CA LEU A 113 14.24 -0.51 -16.55
C LEU A 113 14.12 -1.61 -17.62
N CYS A 114 14.74 -1.42 -18.79
CA CYS A 114 14.82 -2.45 -19.81
C CYS A 114 15.48 -3.74 -19.27
N ASP A 115 16.61 -3.59 -18.57
CA ASP A 115 17.36 -4.72 -17.99
C ASP A 115 16.51 -5.43 -16.93
N GLN A 116 15.83 -4.69 -16.05
CA GLN A 116 14.95 -5.27 -15.02
C GLN A 116 13.78 -6.04 -15.60
N VAL A 117 13.18 -5.56 -16.70
CA VAL A 117 12.02 -6.21 -17.32
C VAL A 117 12.45 -7.41 -18.16
N CYS A 118 13.55 -7.33 -18.91
CA CYS A 118 13.90 -8.34 -19.93
C CYS A 118 15.07 -9.26 -19.58
N LYS A 119 16.02 -8.85 -18.71
CA LYS A 119 17.13 -9.75 -18.30
C LYS A 119 16.72 -10.73 -17.23
N VAL A 120 15.73 -10.38 -16.41
CA VAL A 120 15.21 -11.31 -15.40
C VAL A 120 14.46 -12.40 -16.16
N LYS A 121 15.16 -13.51 -16.43
CA LYS A 121 14.50 -14.74 -16.86
C LYS A 121 13.41 -14.98 -15.83
N LEU A 122 12.15 -15.01 -16.26
CA LEU A 122 10.94 -15.24 -15.45
C LEU A 122 10.90 -16.65 -14.82
N ARG A 123 12.05 -17.16 -14.38
CA ARG A 123 12.20 -18.43 -13.68
C ARG A 123 11.86 -18.22 -12.22
N GLY A 124 10.55 -18.32 -11.96
CA GLY A 124 9.98 -18.59 -10.65
C GLY A 124 9.85 -17.38 -9.72
N ILE A 125 8.62 -16.90 -9.55
CA ILE A 125 8.14 -16.02 -8.47
C ILE A 125 8.52 -14.54 -8.65
N CYS A 126 7.60 -13.73 -9.17
CA CYS A 126 7.79 -12.29 -9.43
C CYS A 126 8.18 -11.49 -8.17
N PRO A 127 9.23 -10.64 -8.28
CA PRO A 127 9.06 -9.24 -7.91
C PRO A 127 9.62 -8.28 -8.98
N ILE A 128 8.78 -7.34 -9.44
CA ILE A 128 9.23 -6.14 -10.18
C ILE A 128 9.18 -4.97 -9.20
N GLU A 129 10.31 -4.74 -8.52
CA GLU A 129 10.52 -3.63 -7.58
C GLU A 129 10.32 -2.29 -8.30
N LYS A 130 9.55 -1.41 -7.66
CA LYS A 130 9.07 -0.14 -8.23
C LYS A 130 10.27 0.79 -8.48
N GLY A 131 10.35 1.34 -9.69
CA GLY A 131 11.13 2.54 -9.93
C GLY A 131 10.50 3.73 -9.20
N THR A 132 10.98 4.06 -8.01
CA THR A 132 10.74 5.37 -7.39
C THR A 132 11.53 6.44 -8.13
N LYS A 133 10.85 7.55 -8.45
CA LYS A 133 11.40 8.71 -9.15
C LYS A 133 12.27 9.57 -8.21
N GLY A 134 13.37 10.12 -8.73
CA GLY A 134 13.85 11.48 -8.45
C GLY A 134 14.71 11.71 -7.19
N GLY A 135 15.99 12.04 -7.39
CA GLY A 135 16.87 12.65 -6.39
C GLY A 135 18.09 13.28 -7.06
N ARG A 136 18.21 14.61 -6.95
CA ARG A 136 19.28 15.47 -7.46
C ARG A 136 20.52 15.35 -6.55
N GLY A 137 21.71 15.38 -7.14
CA GLY A 137 23.01 15.58 -6.48
C GLY A 137 24.13 15.35 -7.49
N THR A 138 24.68 16.38 -8.16
CA THR A 138 25.80 17.23 -7.71
C THR A 138 26.91 16.45 -7.00
N VAL A 139 28.01 16.29 -7.72
CA VAL A 139 29.37 16.41 -7.16
C VAL A 139 30.02 17.56 -7.90
#